data_AF-A0A5N9G1Y8-F1
#
_entry.id   AF-A0A5N9G1Y8-F1
#
_cell.length_a   1.000
_cell.length_b   1.000
_cell.length_c   1.000
_cell.angle_alpha   90.00
_cell.angle_beta   90.00
_cell.angle_gamma   90.00
#
_symmetry.space_group_name_H-M   'P 1'
#
loop_
_entity.id
_entity.type
_entity.pdbx_description
1 polymer ?
#
loop_
_entity_poly.entity_id
_entity_poly.type
_entity_poly.pdbx_seq_one_letter_code
_entity_poly.pdbx_strand_id
1 'polypeptide(L)'
;MVSRITILSYGTRGDVQPLLVLAGALVAAGFEVTLGADTEFESGVVARGARFPPLRMDLRTFLASDRGHFGEPGGRPTTRSRRWYGRCSTIAGSRRVMPMR
;
A
#
# COMPACT_ATOMS: atom_id res chain seq x y z
N MET A 1 -14.65 -8.00 22.22
CA MET A 1 -14.58 -8.29 20.76
C MET A 1 -13.16 -8.00 20.32
N VAL A 2 -12.52 -8.91 19.58
CA VAL A 2 -11.22 -8.66 18.95
C VAL A 2 -11.46 -8.02 17.59
N SER A 3 -11.01 -6.79 17.40
CA SER A 3 -11.13 -6.07 16.13
C SER A 3 -9.99 -6.45 15.19
N ARG A 4 -10.34 -6.83 13.96
CA ARG A 4 -9.40 -7.31 12.94
C ARG A 4 -9.10 -6.19 11.94
N ILE A 5 -7.81 -5.99 11.64
CA ILE A 5 -7.35 -4.95 10.71
C ILE A 5 -6.49 -5.61 9.63
N THR A 6 -6.84 -5.37 8.37
CA THR A 6 -6.04 -5.79 7.21
C THR A 6 -5.45 -4.56 6.53
N ILE A 7 -4.14 -4.57 6.33
CA ILE A 7 -3.37 -3.56 5.62
C ILE A 7 -2.83 -4.19 4.35
N LEU A 8 -3.07 -3.55 3.21
CA LEU A 8 -2.51 -3.96 1.92
C LEU A 8 -1.49 -2.91 1.50
N SER A 9 -0.27 -3.34 1.27
CA SER A 9 0.83 -2.49 0.85
C SER A 9 1.32 -2.89 -0.54
N TYR A 10 1.36 -1.91 -1.43
CA TYR A 10 1.93 -2.05 -2.76
C TYR A 10 2.80 -0.83 -3.03
N GLY A 11 4.12 -1.01 -3.00
CA GLY A 11 5.06 0.10 -3.08
C GLY A 11 6.48 -0.32 -2.71
N THR A 12 7.38 0.65 -2.78
CA THR A 12 8.79 0.47 -2.45
C THR A 12 9.00 0.43 -0.94
N ARG A 13 10.25 0.26 -0.50
CA ARG A 13 10.62 0.29 0.92
C ARG A 13 10.10 1.53 1.66
N GLY A 14 10.06 2.70 1.00
CA GLY A 14 9.55 3.95 1.58
C GLY A 14 8.05 3.89 1.89
N ASP A 15 7.28 3.11 1.13
CA ASP A 15 5.85 2.91 1.34
C ASP A 15 5.58 1.83 2.41
N VAL A 16 6.36 0.74 2.38
CA VAL A 16 6.10 -0.42 3.25
C VAL A 16 6.62 -0.23 4.68
N GLN A 17 7.76 0.42 4.88
CA GLN A 17 8.35 0.57 6.22
C GLN A 17 7.44 1.30 7.23
N PRO A 18 6.79 2.42 6.90
CA PRO A 18 5.84 3.06 7.81
C PRO A 18 4.66 2.14 8.18
N LEU A 19 4.21 1.33 7.23
CA LEU A 19 3.12 0.37 7.45
C LEU A 19 3.53 -0.80 8.35
N LEU A 20 4.79 -1.23 8.30
CA LEU A 20 5.34 -2.17 9.28
C LEU A 20 5.28 -1.61 10.68
N VAL A 21 5.72 -0.35 10.87
CA VAL A 21 5.67 0.32 12.19
C VAL A 21 4.23 0.42 12.70
N LEU A 22 3.30 0.84 11.84
CA LEU A 22 1.88 0.91 12.17
C LEU A 22 1.30 -0.46 12.55
N ALA A 23 1.62 -1.51 11.78
CA ALA A 23 1.15 -2.86 12.06
C ALA A 23 1.59 -3.33 13.46
N GLY A 24 2.85 -3.07 13.83
CA GLY A 24 3.35 -3.38 15.17
C GLY A 24 2.64 -2.61 16.27
N ALA A 25 2.37 -1.30 16.07
CA ALA A 25 1.64 -0.50 17.03
C ALA A 25 0.19 -0.99 17.24
N LEU A 26 -0.48 -1.42 16.18
CA LEU A 26 -1.83 -1.99 16.24
C LEU A 26 -1.83 -3.36 16.94
N VAL A 27 -0.84 -4.21 16.68
CA VAL A 27 -0.68 -5.47 17.43
C VAL A 27 -0.47 -5.18 18.92
N ALA A 28 0.39 -4.22 19.27
CA ALA A 28 0.62 -3.83 20.66
C ALA A 28 -0.64 -3.24 21.34
N ALA A 29 -1.54 -2.63 20.57
CA ALA A 29 -2.83 -2.14 21.04
C ALA A 29 -3.91 -3.25 21.16
N GLY A 30 -3.59 -4.51 20.84
CA GLY A 30 -4.49 -5.65 21.00
C GLY A 30 -5.34 -5.97 19.77
N PHE A 31 -5.05 -5.39 18.61
CA PHE A 31 -5.73 -5.73 17.36
C PHE A 31 -5.12 -6.98 16.71
N GLU A 32 -5.96 -7.76 16.03
CA GLU A 32 -5.49 -8.79 15.12
C GLU A 32 -5.15 -8.16 13.76
N VAL A 33 -3.85 -8.08 13.45
CA VAL A 33 -3.37 -7.39 12.25
C VAL A 33 -2.91 -8.38 11.20
N THR A 34 -3.30 -8.12 9.96
CA THR A 34 -2.80 -8.79 8.76
C THR A 34 -2.18 -7.74 7.85
N LEU A 35 -0.92 -7.92 7.43
CA LEU A 35 -0.25 -7.01 6.50
C LEU A 35 0.21 -7.80 5.28
N GLY A 36 -0.44 -7.56 4.14
CA GLY A 36 -0.03 -8.09 2.85
C GLY A 36 0.96 -7.14 2.19
N ALA A 37 2.13 -7.66 1.81
CA ALA A 37 3.17 -6.94 1.08
C ALA A 37 3.95 -7.93 0.19
N ASP A 38 4.94 -7.42 -0.54
CA ASP A 38 5.92 -8.27 -1.24
C ASP A 38 6.63 -9.20 -0.23
N THR A 39 7.01 -10.39 -0.71
CA THR A 39 7.74 -11.40 0.06
C THR A 39 9.03 -10.89 0.70
N GLU A 40 9.68 -9.86 0.15
CA GLU A 40 10.88 -9.25 0.77
C GLU A 40 10.61 -8.69 2.18
N PHE A 41 9.35 -8.37 2.52
CA PHE A 41 8.97 -7.77 3.79
C PHE A 41 8.42 -8.78 4.81
N GLU A 42 8.31 -10.07 4.46
CA GLU A 42 7.73 -11.11 5.31
C GLU A 42 8.34 -11.13 6.72
N SER A 43 9.68 -11.15 6.79
CA SER A 43 10.42 -11.16 8.06
C SER A 43 10.08 -9.97 8.95
N GLY A 44 9.91 -8.79 8.35
CA GLY A 44 9.55 -7.56 9.06
C GLY A 44 8.11 -7.56 9.58
N VAL A 45 7.19 -8.22 8.88
CA VAL A 45 5.79 -8.37 9.29
C VAL A 45 5.67 -9.36 10.44
N VAL A 46 6.28 -10.55 10.28
CA VAL A 46 6.23 -11.62 11.27
C VAL A 46 6.90 -11.19 12.57
N ALA A 47 8.04 -10.50 12.51
CA ALA A 47 8.74 -9.99 13.70
C ALA A 47 7.90 -9.01 14.54
N ARG A 48 6.84 -8.43 13.99
CA ARG A 48 5.93 -7.50 14.68
C ARG A 48 4.62 -8.15 15.14
N GLY A 49 4.50 -9.47 15.01
CA GLY A 49 3.32 -10.23 15.44
C GLY A 49 2.11 -10.10 14.52
N ALA A 50 2.27 -9.49 13.34
CA ALA A 50 1.21 -9.42 12.33
C ALA A 50 1.22 -10.69 11.45
N ARG A 51 0.04 -11.08 10.94
CA ARG A 51 -0.09 -12.17 9.97
C ARG A 51 0.35 -11.69 8.59
N PHE A 52 1.04 -12.55 7.85
CA PHE A 52 1.56 -12.24 6.51
C PHE A 52 1.00 -13.16 5.42
N PRO A 53 -0.01 -12.72 4.66
CA PRO A 53 -0.35 -13.32 3.38
C PRO A 53 0.50 -12.67 2.28
N PRO A 54 1.34 -13.42 1.55
CA PRO A 54 2.19 -12.85 0.51
C PRO A 54 1.33 -12.28 -0.63
N LEU A 55 1.51 -10.99 -0.93
CA LEU A 55 0.97 -10.41 -2.15
C LEU A 55 2.00 -10.65 -3.25
N ARG A 56 1.82 -11.74 -4.01
CA ARG A 56 2.69 -12.06 -5.14
C ARG A 56 2.37 -11.13 -6.30
N MET A 57 3.10 -10.02 -6.36
CA MET A 57 3.13 -9.16 -7.53
C MET A 57 4.56 -8.65 -7.68
N ASP A 58 5.21 -8.96 -8.79
CA ASP A 58 6.53 -8.40 -9.09
C ASP A 58 6.35 -6.91 -9.40
N LEU A 59 6.41 -6.11 -8.34
CA LEU A 59 6.19 -4.67 -8.38
C LEU A 59 7.23 -3.99 -9.28
N ARG A 60 8.47 -4.48 -9.34
CA ARG A 60 9.50 -3.89 -10.21
C ARG A 60 9.18 -4.14 -11.67
N THR A 61 8.81 -5.37 -12.03
CA THR A 61 8.38 -5.69 -13.39
C THR A 61 7.09 -4.95 -13.76
N PHE A 62 6.16 -4.80 -12.81
CA PHE A 62 4.96 -4.00 -13.03
C PHE A 62 5.29 -2.53 -13.24
N LEU A 63 6.12 -1.91 -12.39
CA LEU A 63 6.55 -0.52 -12.49
C LEU A 63 7.37 -0.23 -13.74
N ALA A 64 8.16 -1.20 -14.21
CA ALA A 64 8.94 -1.13 -15.45
C ALA A 64 8.10 -1.40 -16.72
N SER A 65 6.84 -1.84 -16.59
CA SER A 65 5.94 -2.00 -17.72
C SER A 65 5.30 -0.66 -18.11
N ASP A 66 4.73 -0.55 -19.32
CA ASP A 66 3.90 0.61 -19.74
C ASP A 66 2.72 0.89 -18.79
N ARG A 67 2.30 -0.11 -18.01
CA ARG A 67 1.30 0.04 -16.94
C ARG A 67 1.89 0.47 -15.61
N GLY A 68 3.21 0.54 -15.50
CA GLY A 68 3.97 1.00 -14.33
C GLY A 68 4.43 2.44 -14.44
N HIS A 69 4.63 2.95 -15.66
CA HIS A 69 4.89 4.36 -15.99
C HIS A 69 3.65 5.26 -15.77
N PHE A 70 2.91 5.06 -14.68
CA PHE A 70 1.86 5.97 -14.24
C PHE A 70 2.49 7.26 -13.70
N GLY A 71 2.75 8.21 -14.59
CA GLY A 71 3.23 9.54 -14.24
C GLY A 71 4.75 9.62 -14.18
N GLU A 72 5.41 9.48 -15.32
CA GLU A 72 6.85 9.77 -15.43
C GLU A 72 7.17 11.19 -14.93
N PRO A 73 8.27 11.37 -14.16
CA PRO A 73 8.68 12.69 -13.70
C PRO A 73 9.03 13.57 -14.90
N GLY A 74 8.22 14.60 -15.15
CA GLY A 74 8.36 15.52 -16.27
C GLY A 74 7.21 15.47 -17.30
N GLY A 75 6.36 14.44 -17.25
CA GLY A 75 5.16 14.38 -18.06
C GLY A 75 4.06 15.29 -17.50
N ARG A 76 3.58 16.26 -18.29
CA ARG A 76 2.36 17.04 -17.96
C ARG A 76 1.28 16.06 -17.54
N PRO A 77 0.56 16.26 -16.42
CA PRO A 77 -0.44 15.29 -15.94
C PRO A 77 -1.50 15.11 -17.03
N THR A 78 -1.35 14.03 -17.80
CA THR A 78 -2.29 13.72 -18.88
C THR A 78 -3.59 13.30 -18.24
N THR A 79 -4.70 13.57 -18.92
CA THR A 79 -6.09 13.36 -18.49
C THR A 79 -6.36 11.95 -17.92
N ARG A 80 -5.50 10.98 -18.24
CA ARG A 80 -5.53 9.58 -17.77
C ARG A 80 -5.13 9.43 -16.28
N SER A 81 -4.18 10.22 -15.78
CA SER A 81 -3.78 10.23 -14.36
C SER A 81 -4.94 10.73 -13.46
N ARG A 82 -5.58 11.84 -13.84
CA ARG A 82 -6.79 12.38 -13.20
C ARG A 82 -7.94 11.37 -13.13
N ARG A 83 -8.16 10.60 -14.20
CA ARG A 83 -9.20 9.55 -14.24
C ARG A 83 -8.88 8.38 -13.32
N TRP A 84 -7.61 8.08 -13.07
CA TRP A 84 -7.19 7.00 -12.18
C TRP A 84 -7.27 7.42 -10.71
N TYR A 85 -6.77 8.60 -10.34
CA TYR A 85 -7.00 9.17 -8.99
C TYR A 85 -8.50 9.28 -8.68
N GLY A 86 -9.32 9.69 -9.66
CA GLY A 86 -10.78 9.70 -9.54
C GLY A 86 -11.40 8.31 -9.37
N ARG A 87 -10.76 7.25 -9.89
CA ARG A 87 -11.22 5.85 -9.75
C ARG A 87 -10.77 5.20 -8.45
N CYS A 88 -9.55 5.49 -7.99
CA CYS A 88 -9.08 5.09 -6.67
C CYS A 88 -9.91 5.75 -5.56
N SER A 89 -10.36 7.00 -5.75
CA SER A 89 -11.34 7.63 -4.85
C SER A 89 -12.74 7.00 -4.89
N THR A 90 -13.02 6.12 -5.85
CA THR A 90 -14.25 5.32 -5.88
C THR A 90 -14.07 3.96 -5.19
N ILE A 91 -12.85 3.40 -5.20
CA ILE A 91 -12.52 2.13 -4.51
C ILE A 91 -12.33 2.36 -3.00
N ALA A 92 -11.73 3.48 -2.61
CA ALA A 92 -11.72 3.96 -1.23
C ALA A 92 -12.93 4.90 -1.06
N GLY A 93 -14.05 4.38 -0.59
CA GLY A 93 -15.31 5.11 -0.45
C GLY A 93 -15.14 6.58 -0.07
N SER A 94 -15.51 7.47 -0.99
CA SER A 94 -15.92 8.86 -0.79
C SER A 94 -15.15 9.72 0.23
N ARG A 95 -13.84 9.53 0.44
CA ARG A 95 -12.99 10.57 1.05
C ARG A 95 -12.07 11.17 0.01
N ARG A 96 -12.52 12.34 -0.44
CA ARG A 96 -11.82 13.35 -1.23
C ARG A 96 -10.33 13.37 -0.87
N VAL A 97 -9.49 12.90 -1.80
CA VAL A 97 -8.03 13.05 -1.73
C VAL A 97 -7.76 14.56 -1.63
N MET A 98 -7.19 15.01 -0.52
CA MET A 98 -6.85 16.41 -0.31
C MET A 98 -5.67 16.78 -1.21
N PRO A 99 -5.71 17.91 -1.92
CA PRO A 99 -4.54 18.38 -2.65
C PRO A 99 -3.45 18.74 -1.65
N MET A 100 -2.27 18.12 -1.78
CA MET A 100 -1.06 18.60 -1.11
C MET A 100 -0.67 19.93 -1.76
N ARG A 101 -0.56 20.96 -0.92
CA ARG A 101 -0.02 22.27 -1.27
C ARG A 101 1.49 22.23 -1.34
#